data_AF-A0A2T6L9P3-F1
#
_entry.id   AF-A0A2T6L9P3-F1
#
_cell.length_a   1.000
_cell.length_b   1.000
_cell.length_c   1.000
_cell.angle_alpha   90.00
_cell.angle_beta   90.00
_cell.angle_gamma   90.00
#
_symmetry.space_group_name_H-M   'P 1'
#
loop_
_entity.id
_entity.type
_entity.pdbx_description
1 polymer ?
#
loop_
_entity_poly.entity_id
_entity_poly.type
_entity_poly.pdbx_seq_one_letter_code
_entity_poly.pdbx_strand_id
1 'polypeptide(L)'
;MSLPSTSTFRRGLVAVATATTLLAAGLVVAPAAQAALPVVDSHTSQGTTVTTSMFASGSTIFADVDGQRLYPARFGYTVALKASGGTMLGAEVEVTLQKIDRERVRKRTIEMKRTSTGMLSRGTINFPGTIDPGTYRVGVEVFTVVRKADGTRVRHLIDVNEAQRVQFRLVTEVYGTVSSQATDGRPARINATARVLRIDDDGSLSLLRIRSGAAILSFDADGPYGASRPVFVRDLKIGSDGKISTVVESRKGYWKVTYPGTSRFADSRAWIGQGMPDGCGC
;
A
#
# COMPACT_ATOMS: atom_id res chain seq x y z
N MET A 1 34.35 -54.99 14.18
CA MET A 1 33.22 -55.53 13.39
C MET A 1 31.96 -54.80 13.81
N SER A 2 31.22 -54.28 12.82
CA SER A 2 29.75 -54.01 12.76
C SER A 2 28.98 -53.41 13.95
N LEU A 3 28.31 -52.27 13.68
CA LEU A 3 27.13 -51.72 14.38
C LEU A 3 25.91 -52.67 14.33
N PRO A 4 24.92 -52.51 15.23
CA PRO A 4 23.69 -51.73 14.95
C PRO A 4 23.30 -50.81 16.15
N SER A 5 22.75 -49.58 16.06
CA SER A 5 21.60 -48.99 15.35
C SER A 5 20.20 -49.48 15.79
N THR A 6 19.54 -48.70 16.66
CA THR A 6 18.11 -48.23 16.60
C THR A 6 17.91 -47.16 17.72
N SER A 7 17.70 -45.84 17.47
CA SER A 7 16.47 -45.14 17.03
C SER A 7 15.26 -45.45 17.93
N THR A 8 14.44 -44.55 18.52
CA THR A 8 14.09 -43.14 18.28
C THR A 8 13.17 -42.60 19.42
N PHE A 9 13.07 -41.28 19.54
CA PHE A 9 11.88 -40.49 19.99
C PHE A 9 11.43 -40.44 21.47
N ARG A 10 11.78 -39.31 22.12
CA ARG A 10 10.97 -38.37 22.94
C ARG A 10 11.95 -37.67 23.91
N ARG A 11 12.69 -36.61 23.55
CA ARG A 11 12.26 -35.23 23.26
C ARG A 11 11.00 -34.80 24.01
N GLY A 12 11.20 -34.31 25.23
CA GLY A 12 10.20 -33.57 25.99
C GLY A 12 10.87 -32.78 27.11
N LEU A 13 10.71 -31.46 27.05
CA LEU A 13 11.02 -30.46 28.08
C LEU A 13 12.49 -30.02 28.28
N VAL A 14 12.62 -28.72 28.58
CA VAL A 14 13.81 -27.95 28.98
C VAL A 14 14.59 -27.28 27.83
N ALA A 15 14.06 -26.12 27.39
CA ALA A 15 14.86 -24.92 27.07
C ALA A 15 13.93 -23.71 26.83
N VAL A 16 13.27 -23.21 27.88
CA VAL A 16 12.62 -21.89 27.87
C VAL A 16 13.12 -21.15 29.10
N ALA A 17 14.28 -20.50 28.99
CA ALA A 17 14.80 -19.57 30.00
C ALA A 17 16.01 -18.75 29.50
N THR A 18 15.95 -18.09 28.34
CA THR A 18 16.98 -17.08 27.92
C THR A 18 16.45 -16.04 26.92
N ALA A 19 15.25 -15.49 27.11
CA ALA A 19 14.71 -14.46 26.19
C ALA A 19 13.95 -13.31 26.88
N THR A 20 14.27 -12.97 28.14
CA THR A 20 13.55 -11.91 28.87
C THR A 20 14.43 -10.79 29.46
N THR A 21 15.73 -10.72 29.16
CA THR A 21 16.62 -9.69 29.74
C THR A 21 17.32 -8.77 28.74
N LEU A 22 16.89 -8.68 27.48
CA LEU A 22 17.42 -7.74 26.48
C LEU A 22 16.46 -6.61 26.07
N LEU A 23 15.42 -6.34 26.87
CA LEU A 23 14.42 -5.30 26.60
C LEU A 23 14.45 -4.12 27.59
N ALA A 24 15.46 -4.03 28.46
CA ALA A 24 15.53 -3.01 29.51
C ALA A 24 16.91 -2.35 29.63
N ALA A 25 17.50 -1.90 28.53
CA ALA A 25 18.58 -0.90 28.53
C ALA A 25 18.78 -0.38 27.10
N GLY A 26 17.94 0.57 26.69
CA GLY A 26 18.04 1.13 25.34
C GLY A 26 16.92 2.09 24.96
N LEU A 27 16.28 2.75 25.94
CA LEU A 27 15.43 3.90 25.66
C LEU A 27 16.30 5.16 25.55
N VAL A 28 17.31 5.12 24.68
CA VAL A 28 17.88 6.34 24.12
C VAL A 28 16.93 6.69 22.99
N VAL A 29 16.26 7.83 23.15
CA VAL A 29 15.37 8.45 22.17
C VAL A 29 16.07 8.47 20.81
N ALA A 30 15.79 7.46 19.98
CA ALA A 30 16.15 7.50 18.58
C ALA A 30 15.33 8.63 17.96
N PRO A 31 15.96 9.61 17.29
CA PRO A 31 15.20 10.62 16.56
C PRO A 31 14.29 9.89 15.58
N ALA A 32 13.03 10.32 15.52
CA ALA A 32 11.98 9.74 14.68
C ALA A 32 12.59 9.28 13.36
N ALA A 33 12.67 7.96 13.18
CA ALA A 33 13.18 7.37 11.95
C ALA A 33 12.34 7.96 10.80
N GLN A 34 12.92 8.90 10.05
CA GLN A 34 12.55 9.05 8.65
C GLN A 34 12.67 7.64 8.10
N ALA A 35 11.52 7.00 7.84
CA ALA A 35 11.44 5.58 7.56
C ALA A 35 12.54 5.19 6.56
N ALA A 36 13.58 4.51 7.04
CA ALA A 36 14.65 4.08 6.19
C ALA A 36 14.03 3.14 5.16
N LEU A 37 14.24 3.42 3.87
CA LEU A 37 13.69 2.60 2.80
C LEU A 37 14.10 1.14 3.02
N PRO A 38 13.17 0.17 2.86
CA PRO A 38 13.49 -1.23 3.10
C PRO A 38 14.58 -1.67 2.13
N VAL A 39 15.58 -2.36 2.68
CA VAL A 39 16.68 -2.96 1.91
C VAL A 39 16.10 -4.12 1.10
N VAL A 40 16.40 -4.15 -0.19
CA VAL A 40 15.98 -5.21 -1.12
C VAL A 40 17.13 -6.14 -1.50
N ASP A 41 18.37 -5.63 -1.50
CA ASP A 41 19.57 -6.44 -1.68
C ASP A 41 20.83 -5.75 -1.15
N SER A 42 21.88 -6.53 -0.91
CA SER A 42 23.22 -6.04 -0.59
C SER A 42 24.28 -6.90 -1.25
N HIS A 43 25.02 -6.33 -2.20
CA HIS A 43 26.05 -7.03 -2.95
C HIS A 43 27.46 -6.62 -2.52
N THR A 44 28.22 -7.59 -2.02
CA THR A 44 29.63 -7.41 -1.59
C THR A 44 30.57 -8.00 -2.64
N SER A 45 31.57 -7.22 -3.05
CA SER A 45 32.61 -7.66 -3.98
C SER A 45 33.93 -6.98 -3.64
N GLN A 46 35.02 -7.73 -3.62
CA GLN A 46 36.38 -7.22 -3.43
C GLN A 46 36.52 -6.21 -2.26
N GLY A 47 35.83 -6.41 -1.13
CA GLY A 47 35.90 -5.52 0.04
C GLY A 47 35.09 -4.21 -0.07
N THR A 48 34.29 -4.04 -1.11
CA THR A 48 33.25 -3.00 -1.21
C THR A 48 31.87 -3.64 -1.12
N THR A 49 30.89 -2.91 -0.58
CA THR A 49 29.49 -3.37 -0.53
C THR A 49 28.57 -2.27 -1.03
N VAL A 50 27.60 -2.65 -1.87
CA VAL A 50 26.51 -1.78 -2.32
C VAL A 50 25.20 -2.34 -1.78
N THR A 51 24.52 -1.55 -0.95
CA THR A 51 23.19 -1.85 -0.43
C THR A 51 22.15 -1.10 -1.25
N THR A 52 21.16 -1.83 -1.75
CA THR A 52 20.03 -1.30 -2.51
C THR A 52 18.79 -1.33 -1.64
N SER A 53 18.14 -0.17 -1.51
CA SER A 53 16.84 -0.03 -0.85
C SER A 53 15.81 0.51 -1.83
N MET A 54 14.57 0.10 -1.68
CA MET A 54 13.51 0.47 -2.61
C MET A 54 12.18 0.69 -1.91
N PHE A 55 11.37 1.59 -2.45
CA PHE A 55 9.93 1.67 -2.20
C PHE A 55 9.20 1.81 -3.53
N ALA A 56 8.05 1.16 -3.64
CA ALA A 56 7.21 1.20 -4.82
C ALA A 56 5.73 1.23 -4.43
N SER A 57 4.92 1.91 -5.24
CA SER A 57 3.47 1.97 -5.05
C SER A 57 2.71 2.04 -6.38
N GLY A 58 1.58 1.32 -6.42
CA GLY A 58 0.60 1.45 -7.50
C GLY A 58 -0.52 2.40 -7.08
N SER A 59 -1.07 3.17 -8.02
CA SER A 59 -2.22 4.04 -7.77
C SER A 59 -3.55 3.29 -7.87
N THR A 60 -4.59 3.90 -7.32
CA THR A 60 -5.98 3.59 -7.69
C THR A 60 -6.23 4.07 -9.13
N ILE A 61 -7.00 3.29 -9.88
CA ILE A 61 -7.47 3.57 -11.23
C ILE A 61 -8.80 4.32 -11.10
N PHE A 62 -8.83 5.55 -11.61
CA PHE A 62 -9.99 6.41 -11.58
C PHE A 62 -10.53 6.62 -12.98
N ALA A 63 -11.82 6.91 -13.09
CA ALA A 63 -12.45 7.34 -14.31
C ALA A 63 -13.52 8.39 -14.03
N ASP A 64 -13.78 9.23 -15.02
CA ASP A 64 -15.01 9.99 -15.15
C ASP A 64 -15.99 9.14 -15.97
N VAL A 65 -16.99 8.57 -15.30
CA VAL A 65 -17.96 7.66 -15.91
C VAL A 65 -18.94 8.42 -16.79
N ASP A 66 -19.32 9.64 -16.42
CA ASP A 66 -20.25 10.44 -17.22
C ASP A 66 -19.57 10.99 -18.48
N GLY A 67 -18.31 11.44 -18.34
CA GLY A 67 -17.48 11.89 -19.46
C GLY A 67 -16.80 10.77 -20.26
N GLN A 68 -17.02 9.50 -19.90
CA GLN A 68 -16.38 8.32 -20.49
C GLN A 68 -14.85 8.48 -20.64
N ARG A 69 -14.19 8.97 -19.58
CA ARG A 69 -12.74 9.25 -19.57
C ARG A 69 -12.01 8.48 -18.47
N LEU A 70 -11.08 7.62 -18.87
CA LEU A 70 -10.16 6.94 -17.94
C LEU A 70 -8.97 7.84 -17.60
N TYR A 71 -8.65 7.97 -16.31
CA TYR A 71 -7.46 8.70 -15.87
C TYR A 71 -6.22 7.81 -15.91
N PRO A 72 -5.04 8.34 -16.32
CA PRO A 72 -3.80 7.58 -16.30
C PRO A 72 -3.46 7.10 -14.88
N ALA A 73 -3.26 5.79 -14.73
CA ALA A 73 -2.71 5.23 -13.51
C ALA A 73 -1.22 5.59 -13.35
N ARG A 74 -0.73 5.57 -12.11
CA ARG A 74 0.63 5.97 -11.76
C ARG A 74 1.33 4.88 -10.96
N PHE A 75 2.57 4.59 -11.35
CA PHE A 75 3.51 3.79 -10.57
C PHE A 75 4.56 4.71 -9.97
N GLY A 76 4.54 4.86 -8.65
CA GLY A 76 5.56 5.59 -7.91
C GLY A 76 6.70 4.67 -7.50
N TYR A 77 7.94 5.15 -7.61
CA TYR A 77 9.10 4.43 -7.10
C TYR A 77 10.09 5.36 -6.40
N THR A 78 10.87 4.79 -5.49
CA THR A 78 12.03 5.42 -4.88
C THR A 78 13.10 4.36 -4.73
N VAL A 79 14.31 4.62 -5.26
CA VAL A 79 15.48 3.73 -5.15
C VAL A 79 16.59 4.49 -4.44
N ALA A 80 17.21 3.84 -3.45
CA ALA A 80 18.37 4.34 -2.73
C ALA A 80 19.53 3.34 -2.79
N LEU A 81 20.74 3.84 -3.04
CA LEU A 81 21.96 3.05 -3.06
C LEU A 81 22.96 3.59 -2.04
N LYS A 82 23.50 2.71 -1.20
CA LYS A 82 24.55 3.03 -0.24
C LYS A 82 25.78 2.18 -0.50
N ALA A 83 26.93 2.82 -0.72
CA ALA A 83 28.22 2.14 -0.80
C ALA A 83 28.96 2.15 0.54
N SER A 84 29.72 1.10 0.81
CA SER A 84 30.75 1.03 1.85
C SER A 84 32.04 0.43 1.28
N GLY A 85 33.18 0.72 1.91
CA GLY A 85 34.51 0.33 1.41
C GLY A 85 35.06 1.22 0.27
N GLY A 86 34.32 2.27 -0.12
CA GLY A 86 34.75 3.23 -1.14
C GLY A 86 33.66 4.26 -1.47
N THR A 87 33.91 5.08 -2.50
CA THR A 87 32.96 6.07 -3.02
C THR A 87 32.34 5.59 -4.33
N MET A 88 31.01 5.64 -4.43
CA MET A 88 30.30 5.32 -5.66
C MET A 88 30.54 6.41 -6.72
N LEU A 89 30.88 6.03 -7.95
CA LEU A 89 31.16 6.98 -9.03
C LEU A 89 29.89 7.47 -9.75
N GLY A 90 28.80 6.72 -9.63
CA GLY A 90 27.56 6.86 -10.38
C GLY A 90 26.85 5.52 -10.41
N ALA A 91 25.56 5.51 -10.72
CA ALA A 91 24.83 4.26 -10.92
C ALA A 91 23.83 4.42 -12.06
N GLU A 92 23.72 3.38 -12.87
CA GLU A 92 22.60 3.19 -13.77
C GLU A 92 21.65 2.18 -13.09
N VAL A 93 20.39 2.56 -12.97
CA VAL A 93 19.36 1.74 -12.33
C VAL A 93 18.21 1.56 -13.30
N GLU A 94 17.80 0.32 -13.53
CA GLU A 94 16.57 0.00 -14.24
C GLU A 94 15.52 -0.51 -13.27
N VAL A 95 14.38 0.19 -13.19
CA VAL A 95 13.22 -0.26 -12.43
C VAL A 95 12.26 -0.97 -13.38
N THR A 96 11.85 -2.17 -13.01
CA THR A 96 10.93 -2.99 -13.79
C THR A 96 9.59 -3.19 -13.08
N LEU A 97 8.51 -3.29 -13.85
CA LEU A 97 7.16 -3.59 -13.35
C LEU A 97 6.53 -4.66 -14.24
N GLN A 98 6.13 -5.78 -13.65
CA GLN A 98 5.56 -6.93 -14.36
C GLN A 98 4.28 -7.40 -13.66
N LYS A 99 3.21 -7.62 -14.41
CA LYS A 99 1.98 -8.22 -13.85
C LYS A 99 2.23 -9.71 -13.56
N ILE A 100 1.81 -10.23 -12.41
CA ILE A 100 2.14 -11.61 -11.98
C ILE A 100 1.62 -12.68 -12.97
N ASP A 101 0.54 -12.40 -13.69
CA ASP A 101 -0.13 -13.29 -14.64
C ASP A 101 0.25 -13.01 -16.11
N ARG A 102 1.20 -12.11 -16.39
CA ARG A 102 1.57 -11.73 -17.76
C ARG A 102 3.07 -11.54 -17.95
N GLU A 103 3.50 -11.74 -19.18
CA GLU A 103 4.92 -11.56 -19.57
C GLU A 103 5.31 -10.10 -19.79
N ARG A 104 4.35 -9.18 -19.98
CA ARG A 104 4.67 -7.77 -20.31
C ARG A 104 5.38 -7.09 -19.14
N VAL A 105 6.64 -6.71 -19.38
CA VAL A 105 7.47 -5.90 -18.47
C VAL A 105 7.46 -4.45 -18.94
N ARG A 106 7.30 -3.52 -18.00
CA ARG A 106 7.54 -2.08 -18.21
C ARG A 106 8.83 -1.71 -17.49
N LYS A 107 9.66 -0.87 -18.10
CA LYS A 107 11.01 -0.54 -17.62
C LYS A 107 11.23 0.96 -17.56
N ARG A 108 12.06 1.42 -16.62
CA ARG A 108 12.51 2.81 -16.50
C ARG A 108 13.96 2.87 -16.06
N THR A 109 14.82 3.40 -16.93
CA THR A 109 16.24 3.67 -16.62
C THR A 109 16.39 5.00 -15.89
N ILE A 110 17.29 5.01 -14.91
CA ILE A 110 17.59 6.12 -14.02
C ILE A 110 19.11 6.25 -13.95
N GLU A 111 19.62 7.42 -14.28
CA GLU A 111 21.01 7.76 -14.01
C GLU A 111 21.10 8.49 -12.68
N MET A 112 21.91 7.96 -11.78
CA MET A 112 22.17 8.54 -10.48
C MET A 112 23.60 9.11 -10.47
N LYS A 113 23.73 10.39 -10.14
CA LYS A 113 25.01 11.10 -10.12
C LYS A 113 25.79 10.85 -8.82
N ARG A 114 27.11 11.01 -8.90
CA ARG A 114 28.09 10.81 -7.84
C ARG A 114 27.75 11.54 -6.53
N THR A 115 27.63 10.81 -5.42
CA THR A 115 27.54 11.39 -4.06
C THR A 115 28.38 10.59 -3.06
N SER A 116 28.76 11.21 -1.93
CA SER A 116 29.51 10.57 -0.84
C SER A 116 28.63 9.70 0.08
N THR A 117 27.31 9.88 0.04
CA THR A 117 26.33 9.09 0.80
C THR A 117 25.04 8.91 0.00
N GLY A 118 24.41 7.74 0.16
CA GLY A 118 23.02 7.43 -0.22
C GLY A 118 22.54 8.08 -1.52
N MET A 119 22.88 7.52 -2.69
CA MET A 119 22.30 7.98 -3.95
C MET A 119 20.81 7.66 -3.91
N LEU A 120 19.95 8.67 -4.00
CA LEU A 120 18.49 8.51 -3.92
C LEU A 120 17.85 9.08 -5.19
N SER A 121 16.96 8.31 -5.81
CA SER A 121 16.13 8.78 -6.92
C SER A 121 14.68 8.43 -6.65
N ARG A 122 13.78 9.37 -6.95
CA ARG A 122 12.34 9.19 -6.87
C ARG A 122 11.74 9.59 -8.21
N GLY A 123 10.77 8.81 -8.66
CA GLY A 123 10.06 9.12 -9.88
C GLY A 123 8.69 8.48 -9.93
N THR A 124 8.00 8.76 -11.02
CA THR A 124 6.69 8.23 -11.33
C THR A 124 6.66 7.83 -12.80
N ILE A 125 6.13 6.65 -13.09
CA ILE A 125 5.77 6.23 -14.45
C ILE A 125 4.25 6.41 -14.57
N ASN A 126 3.83 7.20 -15.56
CA ASN A 126 2.42 7.31 -15.93
C ASN A 126 2.09 6.24 -16.95
N PHE A 127 0.93 5.60 -16.81
CA PHE A 127 0.40 4.66 -17.80
C PHE A 127 -0.68 5.35 -18.63
N PRO A 128 -0.36 5.92 -19.80
CA PRO A 128 -1.39 6.32 -20.75
C PRO A 128 -2.09 5.05 -21.28
N GLY A 129 -3.43 5.01 -21.20
CA GLY A 129 -4.25 3.83 -21.51
C GLY A 129 -4.56 2.94 -20.30
N THR A 130 -5.21 1.80 -20.53
CA THR A 130 -5.70 0.91 -19.47
C THR A 130 -4.58 0.04 -18.91
N ILE A 131 -4.08 0.35 -17.71
CA ILE A 131 -3.41 -0.67 -16.88
C ILE A 131 -4.49 -1.58 -16.30
N ASP A 132 -4.26 -2.88 -16.28
CA ASP A 132 -5.20 -3.78 -15.62
C ASP A 132 -5.11 -3.62 -14.09
N PRO A 133 -6.24 -3.71 -13.38
CA PRO A 133 -6.20 -3.93 -11.95
C PRO A 133 -5.53 -5.27 -11.64
N GLY A 134 -4.82 -5.35 -10.52
CA GLY A 134 -4.15 -6.56 -10.08
C GLY A 134 -2.84 -6.32 -9.34
N THR A 135 -2.16 -7.42 -9.07
CA THR A 135 -0.87 -7.42 -8.37
C THR A 135 0.28 -7.53 -9.38
N TYR A 136 1.29 -6.69 -9.16
CA TYR A 136 2.47 -6.58 -10.00
C TYR A 136 3.72 -6.81 -9.16
N ARG A 137 4.72 -7.45 -9.75
CA ARG A 137 6.10 -7.55 -9.26
C ARG A 137 6.86 -6.33 -9.70
N VAL A 138 7.67 -5.82 -8.80
CA VAL A 138 8.59 -4.71 -9.04
C VAL A 138 10.00 -5.25 -8.92
N GLY A 139 10.81 -5.05 -9.95
CA GLY A 139 12.22 -5.41 -9.95
C GLY A 139 13.12 -4.19 -10.02
N VAL A 140 14.40 -4.40 -9.69
CA VAL A 140 15.45 -3.40 -9.81
C VAL A 140 16.75 -4.06 -10.25
N GLU A 141 17.33 -3.53 -11.33
CA GLU A 141 18.66 -3.85 -11.81
C GLU A 141 19.57 -2.64 -11.56
N VAL A 142 20.74 -2.83 -10.98
CA VAL A 142 21.70 -1.76 -10.66
C VAL A 142 23.06 -2.12 -11.22
N PHE A 143 23.61 -1.20 -12.01
CA PHE A 143 25.00 -1.22 -12.43
C PHE A 143 25.74 -0.02 -11.84
N THR A 144 26.81 -0.28 -11.08
CA THR A 144 27.61 0.79 -10.47
C THR A 144 29.08 0.43 -10.31
N VAL A 145 29.92 1.45 -10.12
CA VAL A 145 31.34 1.33 -9.84
C VAL A 145 31.67 2.03 -8.54
N VAL A 146 32.29 1.31 -7.61
CA VAL A 146 32.81 1.83 -6.35
C VAL A 146 34.32 2.00 -6.47
N ARG A 147 34.81 3.20 -6.16
CA ARG A 147 36.25 3.50 -6.11
C ARG A 147 36.75 3.45 -4.66
N LYS A 148 37.71 2.57 -4.39
CA LYS A 148 38.38 2.46 -3.09
C LYS A 148 39.33 3.63 -2.83
N ALA A 149 39.80 3.73 -1.60
CA ALA A 149 40.81 4.72 -1.22
C ALA A 149 42.14 4.55 -1.97
N ASP A 150 42.53 3.31 -2.28
CA ASP A 150 43.72 2.97 -3.07
C ASP A 150 43.58 3.25 -4.59
N GLY A 151 42.43 3.79 -5.03
CA GLY A 151 42.14 4.10 -6.43
C GLY A 151 41.54 2.95 -7.24
N THR A 152 41.50 1.72 -6.70
CA THR A 152 40.91 0.55 -7.36
C THR A 152 39.43 0.76 -7.63
N ARG A 153 38.95 0.33 -8.81
CA ARG A 153 37.54 0.38 -9.21
C ARG A 153 36.93 -1.01 -9.15
N VAL A 154 35.91 -1.17 -8.31
CA VAL A 154 35.13 -2.41 -8.17
C VAL A 154 33.78 -2.22 -8.81
N ARG A 155 33.40 -3.11 -9.72
CA ARG A 155 32.08 -3.10 -10.37
C ARG A 155 31.10 -3.91 -9.55
N HIS A 156 29.87 -3.40 -9.42
CA HIS A 156 28.74 -4.11 -8.83
C HIS A 156 27.62 -4.20 -9.87
N LEU A 157 27.07 -5.41 -9.98
CA LEU A 157 25.84 -5.70 -10.70
C LEU A 157 24.89 -6.32 -9.67
N ILE A 158 23.71 -5.73 -9.51
CA ILE A 158 22.66 -6.21 -8.62
C ILE A 158 21.42 -6.41 -9.48
N ASP A 159 20.78 -7.57 -9.37
CA ASP A 159 19.55 -7.88 -10.08
C ASP A 159 18.57 -8.51 -9.08
N VAL A 160 17.49 -7.78 -8.81
CA VAL A 160 16.41 -8.22 -7.93
C VAL A 160 15.11 -8.20 -8.72
N ASN A 161 14.68 -9.37 -9.19
CA ASN A 161 13.47 -9.52 -10.01
C ASN A 161 12.14 -9.31 -9.25
N GLU A 162 12.09 -9.66 -7.96
CA GLU A 162 10.91 -9.48 -7.09
C GLU A 162 11.25 -8.64 -5.84
N ALA A 163 11.76 -7.43 -6.05
CA ALA A 163 12.11 -6.52 -4.96
C ALA A 163 10.88 -6.13 -4.11
N GLN A 164 9.74 -5.86 -4.75
CA GLN A 164 8.47 -5.56 -4.09
C GLN A 164 7.25 -6.05 -4.88
N ARG A 165 6.08 -6.07 -4.22
CA ARG A 165 4.79 -6.28 -4.85
C ARG A 165 3.93 -5.04 -4.68
N VAL A 166 3.34 -4.57 -5.77
CA VAL A 166 2.41 -3.43 -5.77
C VAL A 166 1.07 -3.85 -6.34
N GLN A 167 0.04 -3.06 -6.03
CA GLN A 167 -1.32 -3.36 -6.44
C GLN A 167 -1.96 -2.14 -7.08
N PHE A 168 -2.57 -2.36 -8.23
CA PHE A 168 -3.46 -1.39 -8.87
C PHE A 168 -4.90 -1.83 -8.61
N ARG A 169 -5.71 -0.91 -8.12
CA ARG A 169 -7.10 -1.18 -7.71
C ARG A 169 -8.04 -0.28 -8.49
N LEU A 170 -9.22 -0.77 -8.81
CA LEU A 170 -10.28 0.08 -9.36
C LEU A 170 -10.87 0.95 -8.25
N VAL A 171 -11.22 2.20 -8.58
CA VAL A 171 -11.91 3.08 -7.66
C VAL A 171 -13.23 2.47 -7.20
N THR A 172 -13.52 2.65 -5.92
CA THR A 172 -14.83 2.34 -5.33
C THR A 172 -15.45 3.64 -4.85
N GLU A 173 -16.77 3.71 -4.86
CA GLU A 173 -17.55 4.83 -4.38
C GLU A 173 -18.65 4.32 -3.45
N VAL A 174 -18.81 4.97 -2.29
CA VAL A 174 -19.94 4.72 -1.40
C VAL A 174 -20.89 5.88 -1.52
N TYR A 175 -22.17 5.57 -1.69
CA TYR A 175 -23.27 6.52 -1.64
C TYR A 175 -24.14 6.16 -0.43
N GLY A 176 -24.52 7.15 0.37
CA GLY A 176 -25.27 6.92 1.60
C GLY A 176 -26.28 8.01 1.91
N THR A 177 -27.36 7.64 2.58
CA THR A 177 -28.42 8.51 3.07
C THR A 177 -28.89 8.08 4.45
N VAL A 178 -29.56 8.98 5.15
CA VAL A 178 -30.20 8.72 6.44
C VAL A 178 -31.67 9.11 6.37
N SER A 179 -32.55 8.28 6.93
CA SER A 179 -34.00 8.36 6.71
C SER A 179 -34.74 9.42 7.53
N SER A 180 -34.08 10.05 8.49
CA SER A 180 -34.63 11.08 9.37
C SER A 180 -33.58 12.15 9.55
N GLN A 181 -33.94 13.42 9.73
CA GLN A 181 -33.02 14.51 10.10
C GLN A 181 -33.18 14.95 11.57
N ALA A 182 -34.19 14.43 12.29
CA ALA A 182 -34.40 14.74 13.72
C ALA A 182 -33.29 14.12 14.57
N THR A 183 -32.80 14.81 15.61
CA THR A 183 -31.72 14.35 16.50
C THR A 183 -32.21 14.10 17.93
N ASP A 184 -33.46 13.66 18.06
CA ASP A 184 -34.19 13.49 19.32
C ASP A 184 -33.95 12.13 20.00
N GLY A 185 -32.87 11.43 19.63
CA GLY A 185 -32.56 10.08 20.11
C GLY A 185 -33.43 8.97 19.53
N ARG A 186 -34.44 9.28 18.70
CA ARG A 186 -35.25 8.24 18.05
C ARG A 186 -34.41 7.47 17.03
N PRO A 187 -34.78 6.20 16.73
CA PRO A 187 -34.06 5.42 15.74
C PRO A 187 -34.10 6.07 14.35
N ALA A 188 -32.93 6.23 13.73
CA ALA A 188 -32.76 6.60 12.33
C ALA A 188 -32.22 5.40 11.54
N ARG A 189 -32.55 5.32 10.24
CA ARG A 189 -32.02 4.28 9.35
C ARG A 189 -31.00 4.88 8.40
N ILE A 190 -29.82 4.29 8.36
CA ILE A 190 -28.79 4.58 7.37
C ILE A 190 -28.93 3.57 6.24
N ASN A 191 -28.97 4.06 5.00
CA ASN A 191 -28.94 3.25 3.79
C ASN A 191 -27.75 3.67 2.95
N ALA A 192 -26.98 2.71 2.45
CA ALA A 192 -25.85 2.98 1.57
C ALA A 192 -25.66 1.89 0.52
N THR A 193 -24.92 2.22 -0.54
CA THR A 193 -24.46 1.28 -1.55
C THR A 193 -23.00 1.56 -1.89
N ALA A 194 -22.19 0.51 -2.00
CA ALA A 194 -20.86 0.61 -2.55
C ALA A 194 -20.88 0.20 -4.03
N ARG A 195 -20.22 0.98 -4.89
CA ARG A 195 -20.09 0.72 -6.32
C ARG A 195 -18.63 0.75 -6.72
N VAL A 196 -18.24 -0.04 -7.70
CA VAL A 196 -16.88 -0.11 -8.21
C VAL A 196 -16.86 0.26 -9.69
N LEU A 197 -15.80 0.93 -10.12
CA LEU A 197 -15.54 1.15 -11.53
C LEU A 197 -15.45 -0.18 -12.28
N ARG A 198 -16.19 -0.29 -13.37
CA ARG A 198 -16.09 -1.32 -14.39
C ARG A 198 -15.57 -0.67 -15.66
N ILE A 199 -14.64 -1.36 -16.31
CA ILE A 199 -14.10 -1.03 -17.62
C ILE A 199 -14.38 -2.26 -18.48
N ASP A 200 -15.26 -2.11 -19.47
CA ASP A 200 -15.59 -3.21 -20.38
C ASP A 200 -14.51 -3.39 -21.45
N ASP A 201 -14.57 -4.52 -22.19
CA ASP A 201 -13.57 -4.87 -23.20
C ASP A 201 -13.53 -3.85 -24.36
N ASP A 202 -14.64 -3.16 -24.60
CA ASP A 202 -14.76 -2.05 -25.57
C ASP A 202 -14.27 -0.71 -25.01
N GLY A 203 -13.82 -0.67 -23.76
CA GLY A 203 -13.36 0.51 -23.05
C GLY A 203 -14.45 1.35 -22.39
N SER A 204 -15.73 0.95 -22.50
CA SER A 204 -16.83 1.67 -21.85
C SER A 204 -16.75 1.60 -20.33
N LEU A 205 -17.17 2.68 -19.68
CA LEU A 205 -17.01 2.91 -18.26
C LEU A 205 -18.36 2.91 -17.56
N SER A 206 -18.48 2.18 -16.46
CA SER A 206 -19.69 2.15 -15.64
C SER A 206 -19.38 1.89 -14.16
N LEU A 207 -20.35 2.15 -13.28
CA LEU A 207 -20.25 1.80 -11.86
C LEU A 207 -21.12 0.58 -11.57
N LEU A 208 -20.49 -0.52 -11.16
CA LEU A 208 -21.19 -1.74 -10.76
C LEU A 208 -21.38 -1.80 -9.25
N ARG A 209 -22.59 -2.10 -8.80
CA ARG A 209 -22.86 -2.31 -7.38
C ARG A 209 -22.12 -3.55 -6.85
N ILE A 210 -21.43 -3.39 -5.72
CA ILE A 210 -20.83 -4.49 -4.97
C ILE A 210 -21.96 -5.26 -4.25
N ARG A 211 -22.10 -6.56 -4.53
CA ARG A 211 -23.21 -7.38 -4.02
C ARG A 211 -22.89 -8.21 -2.77
N SER A 212 -21.66 -8.13 -2.27
CA SER A 212 -21.23 -8.82 -1.05
C SER A 212 -19.97 -8.20 -0.49
N GLY A 213 -19.74 -8.34 0.81
CA GLY A 213 -18.56 -7.82 1.50
C GLY A 213 -18.90 -7.22 2.86
N ALA A 214 -17.90 -6.56 3.44
CA ALA A 214 -18.03 -5.85 4.71
C ALA A 214 -18.02 -4.33 4.46
N ALA A 215 -18.69 -3.61 5.34
CA ALA A 215 -18.61 -2.16 5.46
C ALA A 215 -18.46 -1.81 6.94
N ILE A 216 -17.90 -0.65 7.22
CA ILE A 216 -17.73 -0.15 8.59
C ILE A 216 -18.57 1.10 8.71
N LEU A 217 -19.46 1.13 9.69
CA LEU A 217 -20.16 2.34 10.10
C LEU A 217 -19.44 2.94 11.29
N SER A 218 -19.12 4.22 11.22
CA SER A 218 -18.63 4.97 12.37
C SER A 218 -19.38 6.28 12.55
N PHE A 219 -19.40 6.79 13.78
CA PHE A 219 -19.95 8.11 14.10
C PHE A 219 -18.85 9.07 14.53
N ASP A 220 -18.94 10.28 14.02
CA ASP A 220 -18.08 11.41 14.35
C ASP A 220 -18.97 12.60 14.74
N ALA A 221 -18.85 13.06 15.99
CA ALA A 221 -19.63 14.18 16.50
C ALA A 221 -19.13 15.52 15.94
N ASP A 222 -17.82 15.63 15.68
CA ASP A 222 -17.14 16.87 15.29
C ASP A 222 -17.00 16.98 13.77
N GLY A 223 -17.10 15.85 13.07
CA GLY A 223 -17.25 15.77 11.63
C GLY A 223 -15.97 15.53 10.84
N PRO A 224 -16.04 15.61 9.49
CA PRO A 224 -15.04 15.06 8.57
C PRO A 224 -13.64 15.72 8.63
N TYR A 225 -13.43 16.69 9.53
CA TYR A 225 -12.22 17.50 9.66
C TYR A 225 -11.58 17.47 11.07
N GLY A 226 -12.06 16.62 11.99
CA GLY A 226 -11.49 16.48 13.34
C GLY A 226 -10.39 15.41 13.48
N ALA A 227 -9.53 15.56 14.48
CA ALA A 227 -8.59 14.52 14.96
C ALA A 227 -9.26 13.52 15.93
N SER A 228 -10.58 13.65 16.12
CA SER A 228 -11.37 12.87 17.05
C SER A 228 -11.45 11.41 16.62
N ARG A 229 -11.30 10.49 17.58
CA ARG A 229 -11.51 9.06 17.33
C ARG A 229 -13.01 8.81 17.16
N PRO A 230 -13.42 7.90 16.26
CA PRO A 230 -14.83 7.54 16.11
C PRO A 230 -15.38 7.03 17.45
N VAL A 231 -16.44 7.68 17.93
CA VAL A 231 -17.06 7.38 19.24
C VAL A 231 -17.95 6.13 19.15
N PHE A 232 -18.26 5.70 17.93
CA PHE A 232 -18.99 4.48 17.63
C PHE A 232 -18.38 3.85 16.39
N VAL A 233 -18.21 2.52 16.42
CA VAL A 233 -17.79 1.71 15.27
C VAL A 233 -18.64 0.43 15.26
N ARG A 234 -19.21 0.10 14.11
CA ARG A 234 -19.98 -1.12 13.89
C ARG A 234 -19.63 -1.72 12.54
N ASP A 235 -19.31 -3.01 12.54
CA ASP A 235 -19.19 -3.79 11.31
C ASP A 235 -20.57 -4.08 10.72
N LEU A 236 -20.69 -3.86 9.42
CA LEU A 236 -21.88 -4.10 8.62
C LEU A 236 -21.55 -5.08 7.50
N LYS A 237 -22.55 -5.82 7.06
CA LYS A 237 -22.47 -6.63 5.85
C LYS A 237 -23.18 -5.91 4.71
N ILE A 238 -22.60 -6.00 3.52
CA ILE A 238 -23.29 -5.65 2.29
C ILE A 238 -24.27 -6.78 1.99
N GLY A 239 -25.57 -6.46 1.96
CA GLY A 239 -26.62 -7.42 1.61
C GLY A 239 -26.44 -7.97 0.20
N SER A 240 -27.08 -9.10 -0.10
CA SER A 240 -27.03 -9.73 -1.43
C SER A 240 -27.59 -8.84 -2.56
N ASP A 241 -28.44 -7.87 -2.21
CA ASP A 241 -28.96 -6.81 -3.09
C ASP A 241 -27.98 -5.63 -3.29
N GLY A 242 -26.79 -5.73 -2.67
CA GLY A 242 -25.73 -4.74 -2.66
C GLY A 242 -26.03 -3.50 -1.81
N LYS A 243 -27.04 -3.57 -0.93
CA LYS A 243 -27.38 -2.49 -0.01
C LYS A 243 -26.78 -2.74 1.36
N ILE A 244 -26.40 -1.64 2.01
CA ILE A 244 -26.04 -1.57 3.42
C ILE A 244 -27.20 -0.86 4.10
N SER A 245 -27.85 -1.51 5.07
CA SER A 245 -28.93 -0.88 5.84
C SER A 245 -28.77 -1.22 7.32
N THR A 246 -28.81 -0.20 8.17
CA THR A 246 -28.78 -0.39 9.63
C THR A 246 -29.57 0.69 10.33
N VAL A 247 -30.10 0.34 11.49
CA VAL A 247 -30.74 1.28 12.42
C VAL A 247 -29.71 1.74 13.44
N VAL A 248 -29.72 3.03 13.71
CA VAL A 248 -28.88 3.71 14.71
C VAL A 248 -29.73 4.66 15.53
N GLU A 249 -29.26 5.03 16.71
CA GLU A 249 -29.84 6.15 17.45
C GLU A 249 -29.55 7.45 16.69
N SER A 250 -30.55 8.31 16.55
CA SER A 250 -30.32 9.59 15.89
C SER A 250 -29.54 10.54 16.79
N ARG A 251 -28.42 11.05 16.27
CA ARG A 251 -27.47 11.92 16.98
C ARG A 251 -27.04 13.04 16.05
N LYS A 252 -26.86 14.24 16.59
CA LYS A 252 -26.30 15.37 15.84
C LYS A 252 -24.83 15.09 15.52
N GLY A 253 -24.46 15.08 14.24
CA GLY A 253 -23.09 14.82 13.80
C GLY A 253 -23.04 14.16 12.42
N TYR A 254 -21.96 13.42 12.16
CA TYR A 254 -21.73 12.76 10.88
C TYR A 254 -21.60 11.24 11.04
N TRP A 255 -22.33 10.53 10.20
CA TRP A 255 -22.18 9.09 10.02
C TRP A 255 -21.26 8.82 8.84
N LYS A 256 -20.30 7.93 9.02
CA LYS A 256 -19.35 7.52 8.00
C LYS A 256 -19.58 6.06 7.66
N VAL A 257 -19.97 5.79 6.42
CA VAL A 257 -20.00 4.43 5.87
C VAL A 257 -18.72 4.24 5.07
N THR A 258 -17.89 3.29 5.49
CA THR A 258 -16.61 2.97 4.84
C THR A 258 -16.67 1.60 4.21
N TYR A 259 -16.39 1.51 2.92
CA TYR A 259 -15.99 0.27 2.30
C TYR A 259 -14.45 0.15 2.43
N PRO A 260 -13.93 -0.88 3.13
CA PRO A 260 -12.49 -0.97 3.42
C PRO A 260 -11.64 -1.32 2.20
N GLY A 261 -12.25 -1.56 1.03
CA GLY A 261 -11.54 -2.01 -0.15
C GLY A 261 -11.22 -3.51 -0.11
N THR A 262 -10.55 -3.97 -1.17
CA THR A 262 -10.01 -5.32 -1.30
C THR A 262 -8.67 -5.25 -2.02
N SER A 263 -8.09 -6.42 -2.32
CA SER A 263 -6.98 -6.51 -3.27
C SER A 263 -7.32 -5.99 -4.67
N ARG A 264 -8.59 -5.93 -5.06
CA ARG A 264 -9.00 -5.51 -6.41
C ARG A 264 -9.55 -4.08 -6.45
N PHE A 265 -10.11 -3.62 -5.34
CA PHE A 265 -10.92 -2.40 -5.28
C PHE A 265 -10.43 -1.48 -4.17
N ALA A 266 -10.33 -0.19 -4.44
CA ALA A 266 -9.88 0.79 -3.47
C ALA A 266 -10.87 0.91 -2.31
N ASP A 267 -10.39 1.36 -1.16
CA ASP A 267 -11.24 1.79 -0.07
C ASP A 267 -11.99 3.07 -0.46
N SER A 268 -13.17 3.25 0.12
CA SER A 268 -13.99 4.44 -0.12
C SER A 268 -14.96 4.70 1.01
N ARG A 269 -15.43 5.94 1.11
CA ARG A 269 -16.30 6.37 2.21
C ARG A 269 -17.38 7.33 1.75
N ALA A 270 -18.52 7.28 2.42
CA ALA A 270 -19.57 8.29 2.37
C ALA A 270 -19.73 8.91 3.76
N TRP A 271 -19.81 10.24 3.81
CA TRP A 271 -20.20 10.97 5.01
C TRP A 271 -21.65 11.41 4.88
N ILE A 272 -22.43 11.19 5.92
CA ILE A 272 -23.87 11.43 5.96
C ILE A 272 -24.15 12.30 7.18
N GLY A 273 -24.49 13.57 6.96
CA GLY A 273 -24.84 14.51 8.02
C GLY A 273 -26.22 14.20 8.61
N GLN A 274 -26.32 14.28 9.93
CA GLN A 274 -27.57 14.13 10.68
C GLN A 274 -27.79 15.36 11.56
N GLY A 275 -28.84 16.14 11.27
CA GLY A 275 -29.15 17.36 12.03
C GLY A 275 -28.04 18.42 12.00
N MET A 276 -27.16 18.34 10.99
CA MET A 276 -26.20 19.39 10.66
C MET A 276 -26.87 20.33 9.65
N PRO A 277 -26.76 21.66 9.80
CA PRO A 277 -27.23 22.58 8.77
C PRO A 277 -26.52 22.23 7.47
N ASP A 278 -27.28 22.13 6.37
CA ASP A 278 -26.76 21.83 5.03
C ASP A 278 -25.63 22.82 4.68
N GLY A 279 -24.39 22.37 4.84
CA GLY A 279 -23.23 23.02 4.25
C GLY A 279 -23.12 22.48 2.83
N CYS A 280 -23.36 23.35 1.85
CA CYS A 280 -23.35 23.07 0.41
C CYS A 280 -22.35 21.97 0.01
N GLY A 281 -22.86 20.97 -0.69
CA GLY A 281 -22.06 19.94 -1.33
C GLY A 281 -20.99 20.53 -2.24
N CYS A 282 -19.85 19.85 -2.31
CA CYS A 282 -18.90 20.02 -3.39
C CYS A 282 -19.47 19.40 -4.67
#